data_AF-A0AAV8W1Y1-F1
#
_entry.id   AF-A0AAV8W1Y1-F1
#
_cell.length_a   1.000
_cell.length_b   1.000
_cell.length_c   1.000
_cell.angle_alpha   90.00
_cell.angle_beta   90.00
_cell.angle_gamma   90.00
#
_symmetry.space_group_name_H-M   'P 1'
#
loop_
_entity.id
_entity.type
_entity.pdbx_description
1 polymer ?
#
loop_
_entity_poly.entity_id
_entity_poly.type
_entity_poly.pdbx_seq_one_letter_code
_entity_poly.pdbx_strand_id
1 'polypeptide(L)'
;MELIDEYNHNIPNVMYFPRNLPSKEVESLYEQCLQGCNCELECTQDSPTYECNDYCSCHEQICGNKLVQFGPRKNLKVEFCNDEKGLGLFTSKEIKKGNFVCEYAGENVLRLSHDLLHFP
;
A
#
# COMPACT_ATOMS: atom_id res chain seq x y z
N MET A 1 1.76 4.43 26.10
CA MET A 1 1.96 3.04 25.66
C MET A 1 2.19 3.13 24.17
N GLU A 2 3.42 2.90 23.71
CA GLU A 2 3.76 3.03 22.30
C GLU A 2 3.18 1.83 21.54
N LEU A 3 2.12 2.08 20.77
CA LEU A 3 1.54 1.08 19.87
C LEU A 3 2.40 1.00 18.62
N ILE A 4 3.31 0.03 18.61
CA ILE A 4 4.02 -0.40 17.41
C ILE A 4 3.06 -1.36 16.70
N ASP A 5 2.56 -0.96 15.54
CA ASP A 5 1.65 -1.78 14.74
C ASP A 5 2.46 -2.80 13.92
N GLU A 6 2.52 -4.04 14.40
CA GLU A 6 3.07 -5.20 13.68
C GLU A 6 2.03 -5.86 12.76
N TYR A 7 0.95 -5.16 12.40
CA TYR A 7 -0.20 -5.70 11.66
C TYR A 7 -1.02 -6.75 12.41
N ASN A 8 -0.72 -6.93 13.70
CA ASN A 8 -1.49 -7.70 14.67
C ASN A 8 -1.97 -6.75 15.77
N HIS A 9 -3.00 -5.95 15.46
CA HIS A 9 -3.66 -5.13 16.47
C HIS A 9 -4.90 -5.85 17.02
N ASN A 10 -5.17 -5.73 18.31
CA ASN A 10 -6.34 -6.32 18.96
C ASN A 10 -7.57 -5.38 18.97
N ILE A 11 -7.66 -4.44 18.01
CA ILE A 11 -8.80 -3.51 17.92
C ILE A 11 -10.04 -4.29 17.47
N PRO A 12 -11.13 -4.34 18.26
CA PRO A 12 -12.35 -5.06 17.88
C PRO A 12 -12.94 -4.52 16.57
N ASN A 13 -13.40 -5.43 15.71
CA ASN A 13 -14.03 -5.13 14.41
C ASN A 13 -13.14 -4.41 13.39
N VAL A 14 -11.82 -4.34 13.62
CA VAL A 14 -10.86 -3.86 12.62
C VAL A 14 -10.09 -5.07 12.10
N MET A 15 -10.18 -5.32 10.80
CA MET A 15 -9.40 -6.36 10.12
C MET A 15 -8.28 -5.68 9.33
N TYR A 16 -7.06 -6.19 9.48
CA TYR A 16 -5.90 -5.70 8.75
C TYR A 16 -5.55 -6.64 7.60
N PHE A 17 -5.38 -6.10 6.39
CA PHE A 17 -4.95 -6.86 5.22
C PHE A 17 -3.57 -6.38 4.78
N PRO A 18 -2.54 -7.26 4.78
CA PRO A 18 -1.18 -6.87 4.40
C PRO A 18 -0.99 -6.67 2.89
N ARG A 19 -2.04 -6.97 2.10
CA ARG A 19 -2.14 -6.80 0.66
C ARG A 19 -3.61 -6.64 0.30
N ASN A 20 -3.88 -6.10 -0.88
CA ASN A 20 -5.24 -6.10 -1.44
C ASN A 20 -5.81 -7.51 -1.56
N LEU A 21 -7.09 -7.65 -1.20
CA LEU A 21 -7.88 -8.86 -1.39
C LEU A 21 -8.79 -8.67 -2.60
N PRO A 22 -8.43 -9.23 -3.77
CA PRO A 22 -9.30 -9.14 -4.94
C PRO A 22 -10.55 -10.00 -4.75
N SER A 23 -11.71 -9.49 -5.18
CA SER A 23 -12.89 -10.35 -5.36
C SER A 23 -12.63 -11.34 -6.50
N LYS A 24 -13.37 -12.45 -6.54
CA LYS A 24 -13.21 -13.52 -7.56
C LYS A 24 -13.30 -12.96 -9.00
N GLU A 25 -14.14 -11.95 -9.20
CA GLU A 25 -14.34 -11.30 -10.48
C GLU A 25 -13.12 -10.46 -10.88
N VAL A 26 -12.46 -9.81 -9.91
CA VAL A 26 -11.29 -8.95 -10.13
C VAL A 26 -10.00 -9.78 -10.25
N GLU A 27 -9.90 -10.95 -9.62
CA GLU A 27 -8.72 -11.84 -9.74
C GLU A 27 -8.34 -12.10 -11.21
N SER A 28 -9.33 -12.30 -12.08
CA SER A 28 -9.15 -12.54 -13.52
C SER A 28 -8.60 -11.35 -14.32
N LEU A 29 -8.55 -10.15 -13.72
CA LEU A 29 -8.11 -8.90 -14.37
C LEU A 29 -6.65 -8.56 -14.07
N TYR A 30 -5.98 -9.28 -13.16
CA TYR A 30 -4.64 -8.91 -12.65
C TYR A 30 -3.46 -9.38 -13.49
N GLU A 31 -3.66 -9.96 -14.67
CA GLU A 31 -2.55 -10.51 -15.44
C GLU A 31 -1.88 -9.48 -16.34
N GLN A 32 -0.83 -8.83 -15.81
CA GLN A 32 0.16 -8.11 -16.62
C GLN A 32 1.57 -8.40 -16.09
N CYS A 33 2.36 -9.12 -16.88
CA CYS A 33 3.80 -9.27 -16.65
C CYS A 33 4.56 -8.17 -17.40
N LEU A 34 5.25 -7.31 -16.65
CA LEU A 34 6.15 -6.30 -17.20
C LEU A 34 7.55 -6.90 -17.43
N GLN A 35 8.24 -6.47 -18.49
CA GLN A 35 9.64 -6.83 -18.72
C GLN A 35 10.57 -6.16 -17.68
N GLY A 36 11.76 -6.72 -17.48
CA GLY A 36 12.76 -6.19 -16.55
C GLY A 36 13.27 -4.78 -16.91
N CYS A 37 13.57 -3.98 -15.89
CA CYS A 37 14.09 -2.60 -15.96
C CYS A 37 15.59 -2.54 -15.56
N ASN A 38 16.33 -1.55 -16.06
CA ASN A 38 17.60 -1.08 -15.49
C ASN A 38 17.37 0.37 -15.06
N CYS A 39 17.23 0.65 -13.76
CA CYS A 39 16.74 1.91 -13.20
C CYS A 39 17.75 3.07 -13.33
N GLU A 40 18.19 3.39 -14.54
CA GLU A 40 19.18 4.43 -14.84
C GLU A 40 18.55 5.78 -15.16
N LEU A 41 17.23 5.83 -15.40
CA LEU A 41 16.49 7.03 -15.76
C LEU A 41 15.93 7.75 -14.52
N GLU A 42 16.05 9.07 -14.49
CA GLU A 42 15.31 9.91 -13.53
C GLU A 42 13.80 9.81 -13.84
N CYS A 43 13.00 9.46 -12.82
CA CYS A 43 11.55 9.49 -12.94
C CYS A 43 11.07 10.93 -13.09
N THR A 44 10.57 11.30 -14.27
CA THR A 44 9.91 12.59 -14.52
C THR A 44 8.43 12.51 -14.16
N GLN A 45 7.76 13.66 -13.98
CA GLN A 45 6.32 13.69 -13.66
C GLN A 45 5.43 13.04 -14.73
N ASP A 46 5.92 12.94 -15.97
CA ASP A 46 5.18 12.35 -17.10
C ASP A 46 5.49 10.85 -17.29
N SER A 47 6.39 10.28 -16.48
CA SER A 47 6.71 8.86 -16.53
C SER A 47 5.58 8.03 -15.89
N PRO A 48 5.21 6.87 -16.47
CA PRO A 48 4.23 5.99 -15.83
C PRO A 48 4.76 5.55 -14.46
N THR A 49 3.86 5.51 -13.46
CA THR A 49 4.19 4.96 -12.15
C THR A 49 4.14 3.44 -12.22
N TYR A 50 5.28 2.78 -12.04
CA TYR A 50 5.38 1.33 -11.94
C TYR A 50 6.47 0.95 -10.94
N GLU A 51 6.32 -0.23 -10.35
CA GLU A 51 7.33 -0.82 -9.48
C GLU A 51 8.17 -1.84 -10.25
N CYS A 52 9.47 -1.91 -9.95
CA CYS A 52 10.32 -2.91 -10.57
C CYS A 52 10.06 -4.31 -9.97
N ASN A 53 10.09 -5.32 -10.84
CA ASN A 53 9.88 -6.73 -10.50
C ASN A 53 11.21 -7.48 -10.36
N ASP A 54 11.16 -8.79 -10.21
CA ASP A 54 12.35 -9.65 -10.02
C ASP A 54 13.22 -9.81 -11.28
N TYR A 55 12.72 -9.40 -12.44
CA TYR A 55 13.51 -9.31 -13.68
C TYR A 55 14.28 -7.98 -13.78
N CYS A 56 14.14 -7.08 -12.80
CA CYS A 56 14.98 -5.90 -12.71
C CYS A 56 16.46 -6.28 -12.60
N SER A 57 17.30 -5.61 -13.40
CA SER A 57 18.75 -5.83 -13.40
C SER A 57 19.47 -5.13 -12.25
N CYS A 58 18.79 -4.26 -11.50
CA CYS A 58 19.32 -3.68 -10.27
C CYS A 58 19.48 -4.75 -9.19
N HIS A 59 20.48 -4.59 -8.32
CA HIS A 59 20.62 -5.45 -7.16
C HIS A 59 19.36 -5.39 -6.28
N GLU A 60 18.80 -6.55 -5.92
CA GLU A 60 17.47 -6.69 -5.30
C GLU A 60 17.29 -5.84 -4.04
N GLN A 61 18.35 -5.72 -3.22
CA GLN A 61 18.34 -4.92 -1.98
C GLN A 61 18.61 -3.41 -2.20
N ILE A 62 18.94 -2.98 -3.41
CA ILE A 62 19.40 -1.62 -3.72
C ILE A 62 18.45 -0.90 -4.67
N CYS A 63 17.55 -1.63 -5.35
CA CYS A 63 16.59 -1.02 -6.27
C CYS A 63 15.64 -0.06 -5.53
N GLY A 64 15.84 1.25 -5.72
CA GLY A 64 15.00 2.29 -5.14
C GLY A 64 13.58 2.35 -5.71
N ASN A 65 13.29 1.58 -6.76
CA ASN A 65 11.96 1.46 -7.37
C ASN A 65 11.23 0.17 -6.94
N LYS A 66 11.60 -0.40 -5.79
CA LYS A 66 10.88 -1.45 -5.07
C LYS A 66 10.39 -0.89 -3.74
N LEU A 67 9.21 -0.26 -3.72
CA LEU A 67 8.67 0.49 -2.57
C LEU A 67 7.41 -0.14 -1.97
N VAL A 68 6.43 -0.54 -2.80
CA VAL A 68 5.13 -1.02 -2.31
C VAL A 68 5.21 -2.50 -1.93
N GLN A 69 5.97 -3.31 -2.68
CA GLN A 69 6.08 -4.76 -2.46
C GLN A 69 6.67 -5.14 -1.08
N PHE A 70 7.33 -4.22 -0.38
CA PHE A 70 7.87 -4.44 0.96
C PHE A 70 6.91 -4.02 2.09
N GLY A 71 5.71 -3.58 1.75
CA GLY A 71 4.68 -3.15 2.68
C GLY A 71 4.93 -1.77 3.28
N PRO A 72 4.06 -1.32 4.21
CA PRO A 72 4.14 0.02 4.79
C PRO A 72 5.46 0.33 5.50
N ARG A 73 5.78 1.63 5.55
CA ARG A 73 6.95 2.16 6.23
C ARG A 73 6.91 1.83 7.72
N LYS A 74 8.07 1.49 8.28
CA LYS A 74 8.24 1.33 9.74
C LYS A 74 7.94 2.62 10.48
N ASN A 75 7.57 2.51 11.76
CA ASN A 75 7.29 3.63 12.67
C ASN A 75 6.02 4.42 12.31
N LEU A 76 5.04 3.75 11.71
CA LEU A 76 3.67 4.21 11.67
C LEU A 76 2.94 3.73 12.93
N LYS A 77 2.03 4.54 13.47
CA LYS A 77 1.26 4.25 14.68
C LYS A 77 -0.15 4.80 14.57
N VAL A 78 -1.12 4.06 15.10
CA VAL A 78 -2.51 4.51 15.17
C VAL A 78 -2.76 5.15 16.53
N GLU A 79 -3.22 6.40 16.55
CA GLU A 79 -3.54 7.13 17.77
C GLU A 79 -4.88 7.87 17.63
N PHE A 80 -5.53 8.18 18.74
CA PHE A 80 -6.70 9.05 18.72
C PHE A 80 -6.28 10.48 18.38
N CYS A 81 -6.92 11.05 17.37
CA CYS A 81 -6.90 12.48 17.13
C CYS A 81 -7.68 13.16 18.26
N ASN A 82 -7.12 14.23 18.83
CA ASN A 82 -7.78 15.02 19.88
C ASN A 82 -8.95 15.88 19.34
N ASP A 83 -9.40 15.61 18.12
CA ASP A 83 -10.50 16.29 17.44
C ASP A 83 -11.62 15.27 17.13
N GLU A 84 -12.65 15.70 16.39
CA GLU A 84 -13.81 14.86 16.06
C GLU A 84 -13.53 13.78 15.00
N LYS A 85 -12.28 13.59 14.54
CA LYS A 85 -11.95 12.66 13.45
C LYS A 85 -11.75 11.21 13.90
N GLY A 86 -11.67 10.95 15.20
CA GLY A 86 -11.45 9.59 15.72
C GLY A 86 -9.99 9.15 15.63
N LEU A 87 -9.72 7.97 15.08
CA LEU A 87 -8.35 7.43 14.97
C LEU A 87 -7.61 8.01 13.75
N GLY A 88 -6.33 8.31 13.91
CA GLY A 88 -5.43 8.77 12.87
C GLY A 88 -4.16 7.92 12.80
N LEU A 89 -3.50 7.95 11.65
CA LEU A 89 -2.20 7.32 11.42
C LEU A 89 -1.10 8.38 11.53
N PHE A 90 -0.15 8.15 12.43
CA PHE A 90 0.95 9.05 12.75
C PHE A 90 2.29 8.36 12.51
N THR A 91 3.38 9.13 12.44
CA THR A 91 4.73 8.59 12.39
C THR A 91 5.63 9.24 13.44
N SER A 92 6.60 8.48 13.96
CA SER A 92 7.65 9.00 14.84
C SER A 92 8.93 9.40 14.10
N LYS A 93 8.96 9.26 12.77
CA LYS A 93 10.11 9.65 11.94
C LYS A 93 9.70 10.65 10.86
N GLU A 94 10.59 11.60 10.59
CA GLU A 94 10.40 12.53 9.47
C GLU A 94 10.31 11.76 8.14
N ILE A 95 9.34 12.15 7.31
CA ILE A 95 9.15 11.63 5.96
C ILE A 95 9.39 12.78 5.00
N LYS A 96 10.42 12.64 4.16
CA LYS A 96 10.72 13.64 3.14
C LYS A 96 9.63 13.65 2.06
N LYS A 97 9.35 14.83 1.50
CA LYS A 97 8.42 14.97 0.38
C LYS A 97 8.77 14.00 -0.77
N GLY A 98 7.75 13.33 -1.31
CA GLY A 98 7.90 12.36 -2.40
C GLY A 98 8.31 10.94 -1.97
N ASN A 99 8.45 10.68 -0.66
CA ASN A 99 8.74 9.33 -0.17
C ASN A 99 7.46 8.53 0.07
N PHE A 100 7.54 7.22 -0.20
CA PHE A 100 6.49 6.27 0.11
C PHE A 100 6.19 6.19 1.62
N VAL A 101 4.90 6.06 1.94
CA VAL A 101 4.38 5.94 3.31
C VAL A 101 3.81 4.54 3.52
N CYS A 102 2.69 4.21 2.88
CA CYS A 102 2.03 2.92 2.96
C CYS A 102 1.12 2.71 1.75
N GLU A 103 0.75 1.46 1.50
CA GLU A 103 -0.33 1.15 0.57
C GLU A 103 -1.69 1.40 1.21
N TYR A 104 -2.70 1.67 0.38
CA TYR A 104 -4.09 1.60 0.77
C TYR A 104 -4.60 0.22 0.40
N ALA A 105 -4.55 -0.70 1.36
CA ALA A 105 -4.97 -2.08 1.17
C ALA A 105 -6.42 -2.30 1.62
N GLY A 106 -7.17 -3.09 0.85
CA GLY A 106 -8.53 -3.45 1.20
C GLY A 106 -9.12 -4.49 0.25
N GLU A 107 -10.44 -4.62 0.29
CA GLU A 107 -11.17 -5.44 -0.67
C GLU A 107 -11.30 -4.70 -2.01
N ASN A 108 -10.83 -5.33 -3.08
CA ASN A 108 -10.99 -4.80 -4.43
C ASN A 108 -12.26 -5.38 -5.03
N VAL A 109 -13.30 -4.56 -5.10
CA VAL A 109 -14.60 -4.91 -5.65
C VAL A 109 -14.88 -4.11 -6.93
N LEU A 110 -15.65 -4.71 -7.84
CA LEU A 110 -16.20 -3.98 -8.97
C LEU A 110 -17.32 -3.06 -8.50
N ARG A 111 -17.49 -1.93 -9.18
CA ARG A 111 -18.59 -1.00 -8.89
C ARG A 111 -19.96 -1.69 -8.89
N LEU A 112 -20.18 -2.59 -9.84
CA LEU A 112 -21.42 -3.36 -9.95
C LEU A 112 -21.67 -4.24 -8.72
N SER A 113 -20.64 -4.81 -8.10
CA SER A 113 -20.79 -5.60 -6.87
C SER A 113 -20.95 -4.72 -5.63
N HIS A 114 -20.30 -3.55 -5.58
CA HIS A 114 -20.50 -2.58 -4.50
C HIS A 114 -21.94 -2.05 -4.45
N ASP A 115 -22.51 -1.67 -5.60
CA ASP A 115 -23.86 -1.10 -5.66
C ASP A 115 -24.94 -2.13 -5.23
N LEU A 116 -24.68 -3.44 -5.40
CA LEU A 116 -25.55 -4.53 -4.92
C LEU A 116 -25.55 -4.69 -3.39
N LEU A 117 -24.50 -4.22 -2.70
CA LEU A 117 -24.40 -4.24 -1.23
C LEU A 117 -25.06 -3.01 -0.58
N HIS A 118 -25.55 -2.05 -1.37
CA HIS A 118 -26.15 -0.80 -0.91
C HIS A 118 -27.62 -0.61 -1.35
N PHE A 119 -28.30 -1.66 -1.83
CA PHE A 119 -29.76 -1.59 -1.96
C PHE A 119 -30.42 -1.67 -0.56
N PRO A 120 -31.40 -0.79 -0.27
CA PRO A 120 -32.11 -0.76 1.00
C PRO A 120 -32.95 -2.02 1.25
#